data_AF-A0A2S4KR59-F1
#
_entry.id   AF-A0A2S4KR59-F1
#
_cell.length_a   1.000
_cell.length_b   1.000
_cell.length_c   1.000
_cell.angle_alpha   90.00
_cell.angle_beta   90.00
_cell.angle_gamma   90.00
#
_symmetry.space_group_name_H-M   'P 1'
#
loop_
_entity.id
_entity.type
_entity.pdbx_description
1 polymer ?
#
loop_
_entity_poly.entity_id
_entity_poly.type
_entity_poly.pdbx_seq_one_letter_code
_entity_poly.pdbx_strand_id
1 'polypeptide(L)'
;MWHLARIFCHFQLWFSDALPIKVPRGGQNVSSRLIVDQRGFLDLTEFRSGANLALDANGAVLSLKRDDANGVSCLPLDIGAQWLNLTLKIEDDGGFQLSLHGHHRRAAQSRPLTNTYADCYTATEQVSGKLKPLPHISAEDVKFIDEMIEQKYVPYQNIPDAPLKTVEDLKALGRHLFPFTPHSFELAMSVYDWTTASFTRLVFMKIFQYTGIAPPPFPLDEKSIAEQIWASNWSSYTPQDVDFMRSFLMEPADTLADVTSQLTDVAAELHRFSEVHNRLLSAAFQALPRTAVMSKPQLFSGQVDIYQLGLSHFGIEFLEFPGNDGPVGAELVTAFDDVLASYVSVGKTITTKMVWSFTDSVEDAMHYSNGIVLVANPDDSWVWDKASYITPLSDDPKKTEYTFAPGTQFEVQNIDQATVFDKKVVVITLRPKPSGHVIAGRKPLDEVARGLPGVLPRADVVSLVRGHKPSSELPHGRNKTGGRRCACYKH
;
A
#
# COMPACT_ATOMS: atom_id res chain seq x y z
N MET A 1 12.84 -19.64 -9.05
CA MET A 1 13.48 -18.50 -9.72
C MET A 1 13.28 -18.62 -11.22
N TRP A 2 13.29 -17.50 -11.92
CA TRP A 2 13.12 -17.36 -13.36
C TRP A 2 14.06 -16.27 -13.91
N HIS A 3 14.27 -16.24 -15.22
CA HIS A 3 15.15 -15.30 -15.88
C HIS A 3 14.63 -15.00 -17.30
N LEU A 4 14.69 -13.73 -17.72
CA LEU A 4 14.33 -13.32 -19.08
C LEU A 4 15.49 -13.62 -20.06
N ALA A 5 15.46 -14.81 -20.67
CA ALA A 5 16.50 -15.29 -21.57
C ALA A 5 16.44 -14.65 -22.95
N ARG A 6 15.24 -14.36 -23.45
CA ARG A 6 15.02 -13.63 -24.70
C ARG A 6 13.99 -12.54 -24.50
N ILE A 7 14.29 -11.37 -25.04
CA ILE A 7 13.45 -10.18 -24.91
C ILE A 7 13.27 -9.59 -26.30
N PHE A 8 12.02 -9.50 -26.74
CA PHE A 8 11.60 -8.84 -27.97
C PHE A 8 10.88 -7.56 -27.56
N CYS A 9 11.66 -6.52 -27.30
CA CYS A 9 11.22 -5.22 -26.84
C CYS A 9 12.21 -4.17 -27.33
N HIS A 10 11.71 -3.05 -27.86
CA HIS A 10 12.54 -1.91 -28.22
C HIS A 10 12.50 -0.79 -27.16
N PHE A 11 11.60 -0.90 -26.17
CA PHE A 11 11.59 -0.03 -24.99
C PHE A 11 12.72 -0.36 -24.04
N GLN A 12 13.15 0.65 -23.29
CA GLN A 12 14.03 0.45 -22.17
C GLN A 12 13.29 -0.26 -21.03
N LEU A 13 14.00 -1.15 -20.33
CA LEU A 13 13.46 -2.01 -19.30
C LEU A 13 14.27 -1.85 -18.01
N TRP A 14 13.58 -1.85 -16.88
CA TRP A 14 14.19 -1.85 -15.55
C TRP A 14 13.42 -2.76 -14.62
N PHE A 15 14.09 -3.31 -13.63
CA PHE A 15 13.39 -3.91 -12.50
C PHE A 15 13.45 -2.98 -11.31
N SER A 16 12.39 -2.99 -10.50
CA SER A 16 12.31 -2.23 -9.25
C SER A 16 13.32 -2.64 -8.18
N ASP A 17 14.12 -3.68 -8.42
CA ASP A 17 15.24 -4.12 -7.57
C ASP A 17 16.60 -3.58 -8.03
N ALA A 18 16.64 -2.74 -9.09
CA ALA A 18 17.84 -2.20 -9.74
C ALA A 18 18.88 -3.22 -10.21
N LEU A 19 18.60 -4.53 -10.11
CA LEU A 19 19.51 -5.54 -10.63
C LEU A 19 19.41 -5.54 -12.17
N PRO A 20 20.47 -5.94 -12.89
CA PRO A 20 20.40 -6.05 -14.34
C PRO A 20 19.26 -6.98 -14.82
N ILE A 21 18.67 -6.70 -15.98
CA ILE A 21 17.51 -7.43 -16.54
C ILE A 21 17.75 -8.95 -16.63
N LYS A 22 18.99 -9.34 -16.94
CA LYS A 22 19.39 -10.75 -17.13
C LYS A 22 19.66 -11.51 -15.83
N VAL A 23 19.66 -10.83 -14.68
CA VAL A 23 19.83 -11.50 -13.39
C VAL A 23 18.57 -12.32 -13.09
N PRO A 24 18.72 -13.58 -12.66
CA PRO A 24 17.58 -14.38 -12.24
C PRO A 24 16.85 -13.77 -11.04
N ARG A 25 15.52 -13.90 -11.04
CA ARG A 25 14.60 -13.31 -10.07
C ARG A 25 13.57 -14.32 -9.60
N GLY A 26 12.71 -13.88 -8.69
CA GLY A 26 11.71 -14.72 -8.06
C GLY A 26 12.26 -15.45 -6.84
N GLY A 27 11.72 -16.63 -6.57
CA GLY A 27 11.73 -17.23 -5.24
C GLY A 27 10.32 -17.34 -4.70
N GLN A 28 10.12 -18.22 -3.72
CA GLN A 28 8.79 -18.48 -3.17
C GLN A 28 8.19 -17.18 -2.61
N ASN A 29 7.05 -16.74 -3.17
CA ASN A 29 6.29 -15.57 -2.74
C ASN A 29 6.99 -14.22 -2.99
N VAL A 30 7.91 -14.18 -3.96
CA VAL A 30 8.57 -12.95 -4.39
C VAL A 30 7.90 -12.45 -5.68
N SER A 31 7.51 -11.18 -5.66
CA SER A 31 7.00 -10.44 -6.80
C SER A 31 8.08 -9.49 -7.28
N SER A 32 8.33 -9.46 -8.59
CA SER A 32 9.28 -8.54 -9.22
C SER A 32 8.57 -7.68 -10.25
N ARG A 33 8.70 -6.36 -10.12
CA ARG A 33 8.13 -5.40 -11.06
C ARG A 33 9.11 -5.08 -12.18
N LEU A 34 8.77 -5.47 -13.40
CA LEU A 34 9.42 -5.00 -14.62
C LEU A 34 8.72 -3.71 -15.08
N ILE A 35 9.50 -2.65 -15.21
CA ILE A 35 9.10 -1.34 -15.69
C ILE A 35 9.47 -1.27 -17.17
N VAL A 36 8.48 -0.99 -18.01
CA VAL A 36 8.63 -0.82 -19.46
C VAL A 36 8.44 0.64 -19.80
N ASP A 37 9.49 1.27 -20.32
CA ASP A 37 9.48 2.71 -20.60
C ASP A 37 8.25 3.12 -21.43
N GLN A 38 7.56 4.18 -20.99
CA GLN A 38 6.38 4.76 -21.65
C GLN A 38 5.20 3.79 -21.88
N ARG A 39 5.24 2.57 -21.35
CA ARG A 39 4.24 1.53 -21.64
C ARG A 39 3.56 0.98 -20.41
N GLY A 40 4.28 0.81 -19.30
CA GLY A 40 3.65 0.33 -18.07
C GLY A 40 4.49 -0.63 -17.24
N PHE A 41 3.81 -1.43 -16.43
CA PHE A 41 4.42 -2.40 -15.52
C PHE A 41 3.96 -3.83 -15.82
N LEU A 42 4.92 -4.75 -15.82
CA LEU A 42 4.69 -6.19 -15.76
C LEU A 42 5.16 -6.70 -14.40
N ASP A 43 4.23 -7.10 -13.55
CA ASP A 43 4.58 -7.77 -12.29
C ASP A 43 4.61 -9.27 -12.51
N LEU A 44 5.74 -9.88 -12.13
CA LEU A 44 5.97 -11.32 -12.21
C LEU A 44 6.09 -11.88 -10.79
N THR A 45 5.14 -12.71 -10.39
CA THR A 45 5.13 -13.32 -9.05
C THR A 45 5.24 -14.82 -9.14
N GLU A 46 6.21 -15.39 -8.45
CA GLU A 46 6.45 -16.83 -8.44
C GLU A 46 5.79 -17.51 -7.24
N PHE A 47 5.00 -18.53 -7.53
CA PHE A 47 4.33 -19.39 -6.55
C PHE A 47 4.80 -20.83 -6.71
N ARG A 48 5.06 -21.48 -5.58
CA ARG A 48 5.53 -22.87 -5.50
C ARG A 48 4.71 -23.63 -4.48
N SER A 49 4.32 -24.85 -4.83
CA SER A 49 3.64 -25.77 -3.90
C SER A 49 3.91 -27.22 -4.32
N GLY A 50 4.76 -27.90 -3.55
CA GLY A 50 5.21 -29.26 -3.82
C GLY A 50 5.72 -29.42 -5.26
N ALA A 51 4.96 -30.15 -6.07
CA ALA A 51 5.30 -30.49 -7.44
C ALA A 51 4.89 -29.44 -8.49
N ASN A 52 4.29 -28.32 -8.07
CA ASN A 52 3.75 -27.30 -8.95
C ASN A 52 4.48 -25.97 -8.80
N LEU A 53 4.68 -25.30 -9.93
CA LEU A 53 5.13 -23.91 -10.00
C LEU A 53 4.17 -23.12 -10.88
N ALA A 54 3.79 -21.94 -10.40
CA ALA A 54 3.05 -20.95 -11.19
C ALA A 54 3.80 -19.62 -11.18
N LEU A 55 3.82 -18.96 -12.34
CA LEU A 55 4.29 -17.60 -12.50
C LEU A 55 3.10 -16.74 -12.93
N ASP A 56 2.64 -15.90 -12.02
CA ASP A 56 1.60 -14.91 -12.32
C ASP A 56 2.23 -13.68 -12.97
N ALA A 57 1.71 -13.32 -14.14
CA ALA A 57 2.12 -12.16 -14.92
C ALA A 57 0.91 -11.24 -15.10
N ASN A 58 0.71 -10.28 -14.17
CA ASN A 58 -0.47 -9.42 -14.15
C ASN A 58 -1.82 -10.18 -14.24
N GLY A 59 -1.96 -11.35 -13.60
CA GLY A 59 -3.15 -12.20 -13.67
C GLY A 59 -3.09 -13.29 -14.75
N ALA A 60 -2.14 -13.23 -15.69
CA ALA A 60 -1.93 -14.25 -16.70
C ALA A 60 -0.90 -15.30 -16.20
N VAL A 61 -1.30 -16.56 -16.11
CA VAL A 61 -0.54 -17.57 -15.34
C VAL A 61 0.18 -18.56 -16.24
N LEU A 62 1.51 -18.58 -16.18
CA LEU A 62 2.31 -19.70 -16.68
C LEU A 62 2.44 -20.75 -15.58
N SER A 63 1.97 -21.96 -15.81
CA SER A 63 2.10 -23.07 -14.85
C SER A 63 3.01 -24.17 -15.39
N LEU A 64 3.80 -24.76 -14.51
CA LEU A 64 4.48 -26.04 -14.70
C LEU A 64 3.94 -27.00 -13.63
N LYS A 65 3.27 -28.05 -14.08
CA LYS A 65 2.71 -29.11 -13.23
C LYS A 65 3.47 -30.39 -13.48
N ARG A 66 3.97 -31.02 -12.43
CA ARG A 66 4.64 -32.32 -12.55
C ARG A 66 3.65 -33.39 -12.99
N ASP A 67 4.06 -34.18 -13.97
CA ASP A 67 3.38 -35.39 -14.37
C ASP A 67 4.01 -36.56 -13.62
N ASP A 68 3.35 -37.03 -12.55
CA ASP A 68 3.80 -38.21 -11.80
C ASP A 68 3.53 -39.54 -12.54
N ALA A 69 3.30 -39.48 -13.85
CA ALA A 69 3.07 -40.65 -14.68
C ALA A 69 4.41 -41.36 -14.98
N ASN A 70 4.48 -42.65 -14.62
CA ASN A 70 5.44 -43.64 -15.17
C ASN A 70 6.82 -43.77 -14.52
N GLY A 71 6.97 -43.64 -13.20
CA GLY A 71 8.18 -44.12 -12.50
C GLY A 71 9.49 -43.41 -12.89
N VAL A 72 9.39 -42.25 -13.54
CA VAL A 72 10.52 -41.37 -13.85
C VAL A 72 10.85 -40.57 -12.59
N SER A 73 12.10 -40.63 -12.13
CA SER A 73 12.57 -39.78 -11.03
C SER A 73 12.74 -38.35 -11.53
N CYS A 74 11.67 -37.56 -11.46
CA CYS A 74 11.69 -36.16 -11.82
C CYS A 74 12.35 -35.36 -10.69
N LEU A 75 13.36 -34.55 -11.05
CA LEU A 75 14.01 -33.64 -10.12
C LEU A 75 12.97 -32.68 -9.55
N PRO A 76 12.88 -32.55 -8.22
CA PRO A 76 12.02 -31.56 -7.59
C PRO A 76 12.37 -30.14 -8.03
N LEU A 77 11.37 -29.28 -8.26
CA LEU A 77 11.57 -27.89 -8.67
C LEU A 77 12.24 -27.03 -7.58
N ASP A 78 12.32 -27.53 -6.34
CA ASP A 78 12.89 -26.91 -5.15
C ASP A 78 14.36 -27.28 -4.88
N ILE A 79 14.91 -28.34 -5.50
CA ILE A 79 16.30 -28.78 -5.27
C ILE A 79 17.21 -28.32 -6.43
N GLY A 80 17.84 -27.15 -6.26
CA GLY A 80 18.97 -26.69 -7.08
C GLY A 80 18.71 -25.46 -7.96
N ALA A 81 19.79 -24.83 -8.41
CA ALA A 81 19.85 -23.56 -9.16
C ALA A 81 19.27 -23.61 -10.59
N GLN A 82 18.12 -24.25 -10.77
CA GLN A 82 17.42 -24.33 -12.06
C GLN A 82 16.34 -23.25 -12.11
N TRP A 83 16.61 -22.23 -12.91
CA TRP A 83 15.73 -21.10 -13.16
C TRP A 83 14.97 -21.30 -14.46
N LEU A 84 13.69 -20.89 -14.49
CA LEU A 84 12.90 -20.90 -15.71
C LEU A 84 13.43 -19.85 -16.68
N ASN A 85 13.85 -20.28 -17.87
CA ASN A 85 14.20 -19.36 -18.94
C ASN A 85 12.93 -18.91 -19.64
N LEU A 86 12.69 -17.60 -19.65
CA LEU A 86 11.50 -17.00 -20.22
C LEU A 86 11.83 -16.23 -21.51
N THR A 87 10.89 -16.23 -22.43
CA THR A 87 10.87 -15.34 -23.59
C THR A 87 9.76 -14.32 -23.39
N LEU A 88 10.10 -13.04 -23.38
CA LEU A 88 9.17 -11.93 -23.24
C LEU A 88 9.10 -11.14 -24.56
N LYS A 89 7.90 -10.91 -25.07
CA LYS A 89 7.62 -9.95 -26.15
C LYS A 89 6.73 -8.84 -25.61
N ILE A 90 7.11 -7.59 -25.86
CA ILE A 90 6.30 -6.41 -25.55
C ILE A 90 5.84 -5.76 -26.86
N GLU A 91 4.56 -5.44 -26.93
CA GLU A 91 3.92 -4.80 -28.07
C GLU A 91 3.75 -3.30 -27.84
N ASP A 92 3.61 -2.54 -28.94
CA ASP A 92 3.51 -1.08 -28.90
C ASP A 92 2.29 -0.57 -28.13
N ASP A 93 1.24 -1.36 -28.06
CA ASP A 93 -0.02 -1.01 -27.39
C ASP A 93 -0.04 -1.44 -25.90
N GLY A 94 1.12 -1.79 -25.34
CA GLY A 94 1.26 -2.31 -23.98
C GLY A 94 0.80 -3.76 -23.81
N GLY A 95 0.55 -4.49 -24.90
CA GLY A 95 0.41 -5.94 -24.89
C GLY A 95 1.71 -6.64 -24.52
N PHE A 96 1.62 -7.79 -23.83
CA PHE A 96 2.78 -8.67 -23.62
C PHE A 96 2.45 -10.11 -23.97
N GLN A 97 3.49 -10.86 -24.37
CA GLN A 97 3.47 -12.31 -24.46
C GLN A 97 4.65 -12.87 -23.68
N LEU A 98 4.40 -13.85 -22.83
CA LEU A 98 5.40 -14.50 -21.99
C LEU A 98 5.34 -16.01 -22.22
N SER A 99 6.47 -16.64 -22.51
CA SER A 99 6.56 -18.07 -22.81
C SER A 99 7.81 -18.71 -22.23
N LEU A 100 7.82 -20.04 -22.09
CA LEU A 100 9.01 -20.79 -21.71
C LEU A 100 9.98 -20.90 -22.88
N HIS A 101 11.22 -20.45 -22.66
CA HIS A 101 12.28 -20.49 -23.66
C HIS A 101 12.76 -21.94 -23.88
N GLY A 102 12.64 -22.45 -25.10
CA GLY A 102 13.19 -23.76 -25.49
C GLY A 102 12.25 -24.96 -25.34
N HIS A 103 10.94 -24.74 -25.11
CA HIS A 103 9.95 -25.83 -25.03
C HIS A 103 9.48 -26.35 -26.42
N HIS A 104 9.97 -25.76 -27.52
CA HIS A 104 9.65 -26.27 -28.86
C HIS A 104 10.27 -27.64 -29.09
N ARG A 105 9.40 -28.65 -29.21
CA ARG A 105 9.72 -30.06 -29.46
C ARG A 105 10.49 -30.36 -30.76
N ARG A 106 10.92 -29.38 -31.56
CA ARG A 106 11.73 -29.59 -32.78
C ARG A 106 12.57 -28.36 -33.12
N ALA A 107 13.87 -28.46 -32.86
CA ALA A 107 14.96 -28.16 -33.80
C ALA A 107 16.28 -28.12 -33.02
N ALA A 108 17.26 -28.88 -33.52
CA ALA A 108 18.58 -28.98 -32.97
C ALA A 108 19.28 -27.61 -32.86
N GLN A 109 20.20 -27.51 -31.88
CA GLN A 109 21.31 -26.53 -31.78
C GLN A 109 21.18 -25.29 -30.88
N SER A 110 20.36 -25.33 -29.82
CA SER A 110 20.65 -24.51 -28.64
C SER A 110 20.24 -25.30 -27.41
N ARG A 111 21.18 -25.58 -26.48
CA ARG A 111 20.98 -26.42 -25.28
C ARG A 111 19.58 -26.19 -24.69
N PRO A 112 18.62 -27.09 -24.95
CA PRO A 112 17.28 -26.96 -24.41
C PRO A 112 17.37 -27.16 -22.90
N LEU A 113 16.39 -26.63 -22.16
CA LEU A 113 16.02 -27.21 -20.88
C LEU A 113 16.08 -28.73 -21.06
N THR A 114 16.93 -29.41 -20.29
CA THR A 114 17.26 -30.82 -20.50
C THR A 114 15.98 -31.61 -20.74
N ASN A 115 15.97 -32.49 -21.76
CA ASN A 115 14.81 -33.31 -22.19
C ASN A 115 13.98 -33.88 -21.02
N THR A 116 14.58 -34.06 -19.85
CA THR A 116 13.94 -34.38 -18.57
C THR A 116 12.78 -33.49 -18.13
N TYR A 117 12.67 -32.20 -18.50
CA TYR A 117 11.53 -31.36 -18.07
C TYR A 117 10.26 -31.60 -18.88
N ALA A 118 10.39 -31.70 -20.21
CA ALA A 118 9.24 -31.90 -21.10
C ALA A 118 8.60 -33.28 -20.94
N ASP A 119 9.34 -34.24 -20.39
CA ASP A 119 8.85 -35.58 -20.07
C ASP A 119 8.28 -35.70 -18.64
N CYS A 120 8.58 -34.73 -17.76
CA CYS A 120 8.21 -34.73 -16.34
C CYS A 120 7.17 -33.68 -15.96
N TYR A 121 6.93 -32.68 -16.80
CA TYR A 121 6.08 -31.55 -16.47
C TYR A 121 5.19 -31.15 -17.66
N THR A 122 3.90 -31.03 -17.40
CA THR A 122 2.97 -30.34 -18.28
C THR A 122 3.09 -28.84 -18.01
N ALA A 123 3.43 -28.08 -19.06
CA ALA A 123 3.64 -26.65 -18.96
C ALA A 123 2.64 -25.87 -19.82
N THR A 124 2.17 -24.73 -19.30
CA THR A 124 1.56 -23.68 -20.13
C THR A 124 2.65 -23.11 -21.02
N GLU A 125 2.54 -23.27 -22.34
CA GLU A 125 3.59 -22.85 -23.27
C GLU A 125 3.75 -21.33 -23.32
N GLN A 126 2.63 -20.61 -23.34
CA GLN A 126 2.58 -19.16 -23.49
C GLN A 126 1.35 -18.57 -22.80
N VAL A 127 1.51 -17.37 -22.25
CA VAL A 127 0.42 -16.49 -21.84
C VAL A 127 0.58 -15.10 -22.43
N SER A 128 -0.50 -14.34 -22.46
CA SER A 128 -0.52 -12.96 -22.91
C SER A 128 -1.44 -12.12 -22.03
N GLY A 129 -1.16 -10.83 -21.94
CA GLY A 129 -1.97 -9.89 -21.17
C GLY A 129 -1.62 -8.45 -21.51
N LYS A 130 -2.01 -7.53 -20.62
CA LYS A 130 -1.69 -6.11 -20.71
C LYS A 130 -0.76 -5.69 -19.58
N LEU A 131 0.16 -4.79 -19.90
CA LEU A 131 0.92 -4.05 -18.89
C LEU A 131 -0.05 -3.20 -18.07
N LYS A 132 0.25 -3.05 -16.79
CA LYS A 132 -0.43 -2.04 -15.96
C LYS A 132 -0.02 -0.66 -16.43
N PRO A 133 -0.95 0.31 -16.52
CA PRO A 133 -0.61 1.64 -16.98
C PRO A 133 0.39 2.32 -16.04
N LEU A 134 1.22 3.20 -16.61
CA LEU A 134 1.98 4.17 -15.81
C LEU A 134 0.99 5.15 -15.17
N PRO A 135 1.20 5.56 -13.90
CA PRO A 135 0.36 6.57 -13.29
C PRO A 135 0.55 7.92 -14.01
N HIS A 136 -0.50 8.72 -14.05
CA HIS A 136 -0.38 10.10 -14.50
C HIS A 136 0.35 10.93 -13.43
N ILE A 137 1.33 11.73 -13.87
CA ILE A 137 2.08 12.66 -13.03
C ILE A 137 1.99 14.03 -13.69
N SER A 138 1.36 14.98 -13.01
CA SER A 138 1.24 16.35 -13.49
C SER A 138 2.53 17.13 -13.23
N ALA A 139 3.08 17.76 -14.27
CA ALA A 139 4.25 18.63 -14.13
C ALA A 139 3.95 19.86 -13.26
N GLU A 140 2.71 20.33 -13.23
CA GLU A 140 2.28 21.43 -12.36
C GLU A 140 2.27 21.00 -10.89
N ASP A 141 1.75 19.80 -10.60
CA ASP A 141 1.74 19.24 -9.25
C ASP A 141 3.18 19.04 -8.74
N VAL A 142 4.07 18.55 -9.61
CA VAL A 142 5.49 18.39 -9.28
C VAL A 142 6.14 19.73 -8.98
N LYS A 143 5.95 20.75 -9.82
CA LYS A 143 6.52 22.08 -9.59
C LYS A 143 6.06 22.67 -8.26
N PHE A 144 4.77 22.52 -7.93
CA PHE A 144 4.25 22.96 -6.64
C PHE A 144 4.93 22.24 -5.47
N ILE A 145 5.15 20.93 -5.58
CA ILE A 145 5.83 20.17 -4.54
C ILE A 145 7.31 20.53 -4.43
N ASP A 146 7.99 20.83 -5.54
CA ASP A 146 9.36 21.37 -5.50
C ASP A 146 9.44 22.67 -4.70
N GLU A 147 8.49 23.59 -4.91
CA GLU A 147 8.39 24.83 -4.11
C GLU A 147 8.19 24.52 -2.62
N MET A 148 7.35 23.53 -2.28
CA MET A 148 7.15 23.10 -0.90
C MET A 148 8.38 22.40 -0.30
N ILE A 149 9.17 21.68 -1.11
CA ILE A 149 10.44 21.09 -0.68
C ILE A 149 11.48 22.18 -0.39
N GLU A 150 11.64 23.15 -1.29
CA GLU A 150 12.56 24.28 -1.13
C GLU A 150 12.22 25.11 0.12
N GLN A 151 10.93 25.32 0.37
CA GLN A 151 10.42 26.03 1.54
C GLN A 151 10.39 25.16 2.82
N LYS A 152 10.82 23.90 2.72
CA LYS A 152 10.93 22.92 3.82
C LYS A 152 9.61 22.53 4.47
N TYR A 153 8.52 22.53 3.70
CA TYR A 153 7.24 21.93 4.07
C TYR A 153 7.16 20.43 3.71
N VAL A 154 8.07 19.95 2.85
CA VAL A 154 8.17 18.55 2.39
C VAL A 154 9.66 18.09 2.34
N PRO A 155 10.11 17.11 3.16
CA PRO A 155 9.40 16.65 4.32
C PRO A 155 9.47 17.74 5.38
N TYR A 156 8.47 17.74 6.24
CA TYR A 156 8.49 18.55 7.44
C TYR A 156 9.75 18.29 8.29
N GLN A 157 10.35 19.37 8.83
CA GLN A 157 11.63 19.35 9.54
C GLN A 157 11.44 19.23 11.06
N ASN A 158 12.50 18.84 11.78
CA ASN A 158 12.56 18.81 13.26
C ASN A 158 11.67 17.77 13.96
N ILE A 159 11.57 16.58 13.35
CA ILE A 159 11.05 15.40 14.03
C ILE A 159 12.17 14.87 14.95
N PRO A 160 11.97 14.71 16.26
CA PRO A 160 12.98 14.08 17.11
C PRO A 160 13.41 12.72 16.51
N ASP A 161 14.72 12.57 16.25
CA ASP A 161 15.32 11.38 15.61
C ASP A 161 14.95 11.14 14.12
N ALA A 162 14.46 12.16 13.40
CA ALA A 162 14.28 12.20 11.94
C ALA A 162 14.62 13.61 11.36
N PRO A 163 14.90 13.75 10.04
CA PRO A 163 14.87 12.71 9.02
C PRO A 163 16.03 11.70 9.15
N LEU A 164 15.73 10.41 8.96
CA LEU A 164 16.77 9.37 8.89
C LEU A 164 17.36 9.22 7.49
N LYS A 165 16.59 9.56 6.45
CA LYS A 165 17.04 9.48 5.07
C LYS A 165 17.52 10.85 4.62
N THR A 166 18.70 10.86 4.01
CA THR A 166 19.21 12.05 3.34
C THR A 166 18.45 12.30 2.03
N VAL A 167 18.58 13.51 1.49
CA VAL A 167 18.06 13.84 0.15
C VAL A 167 18.68 12.91 -0.91
N GLU A 168 19.95 12.57 -0.74
CA GLU A 168 20.69 11.66 -1.62
C GLU A 168 20.12 10.24 -1.57
N ASP A 169 19.79 9.74 -0.38
CA ASP A 169 19.13 8.43 -0.19
C ASP A 169 17.77 8.40 -0.88
N LEU A 170 16.97 9.45 -0.70
CA LEU A 170 15.65 9.56 -1.33
C LEU A 170 15.74 9.69 -2.85
N LYS A 171 16.73 10.43 -3.38
CA LYS A 171 17.02 10.47 -4.83
C LYS A 171 17.43 9.10 -5.36
N ALA A 172 18.23 8.35 -4.61
CA ALA A 172 18.65 7.00 -5.00
C ALA A 172 17.47 6.03 -5.02
N LEU A 173 16.64 6.04 -3.97
CA LEU A 173 15.41 5.26 -3.88
C LEU A 173 14.40 5.66 -4.97
N GLY A 174 14.25 6.96 -5.24
CA GLY A 174 13.39 7.48 -6.30
C GLY A 174 13.80 6.94 -7.67
N ARG A 175 15.07 7.09 -8.06
CA ARG A 175 15.58 6.54 -9.33
C ARG A 175 15.41 5.03 -9.46
N HIS A 176 15.46 4.32 -8.34
CA HIS A 176 15.30 2.87 -8.28
C HIS A 176 13.84 2.43 -8.44
N LEU A 177 12.92 3.06 -7.71
CA LEU A 177 11.52 2.69 -7.65
C LEU A 177 10.69 3.32 -8.79
N PHE A 178 11.09 4.50 -9.28
CA PHE A 178 10.38 5.29 -10.28
C PHE A 178 11.26 5.69 -11.49
N PRO A 179 12.05 4.78 -12.10
CA PRO A 179 12.95 5.12 -13.21
C PRO A 179 12.25 5.57 -14.50
N PHE A 180 10.93 5.37 -14.61
CA PHE A 180 10.15 5.71 -15.81
C PHE A 180 9.80 7.21 -15.91
N THR A 181 10.12 8.00 -14.89
CA THR A 181 9.76 9.42 -14.83
C THR A 181 10.96 10.26 -14.40
N PRO A 182 11.14 11.47 -14.96
CA PRO A 182 12.12 12.41 -14.43
C PRO A 182 11.77 12.86 -13.00
N HIS A 183 10.50 12.75 -12.60
CA HIS A 183 9.98 13.21 -11.31
C HIS A 183 10.12 12.15 -10.19
N SER A 184 11.16 11.33 -10.28
CA SER A 184 11.35 10.18 -9.40
C SER A 184 11.64 10.58 -7.94
N PHE A 185 12.25 11.74 -7.74
CA PHE A 185 12.58 12.25 -6.41
C PHE A 185 11.33 12.74 -5.67
N GLU A 186 10.46 13.45 -6.37
CA GLU A 186 9.26 14.08 -5.80
C GLU A 186 8.22 13.03 -5.43
N LEU A 187 8.12 11.94 -6.21
CA LEU A 187 7.33 10.77 -5.83
C LEU A 187 7.88 10.08 -4.56
N ALA A 188 9.19 9.85 -4.49
CA ALA A 188 9.81 9.25 -3.31
C ALA A 188 9.66 10.14 -2.07
N MET A 189 9.82 11.44 -2.25
CA MET A 189 9.67 12.43 -1.19
C MET A 189 8.23 12.51 -0.69
N SER A 190 7.24 12.45 -1.56
CA SER A 190 5.83 12.46 -1.16
C SER A 190 5.48 11.24 -0.29
N VAL A 191 5.97 10.04 -0.67
CA VAL A 191 5.81 8.84 0.17
C VAL A 191 6.53 9.00 1.51
N TYR A 192 7.74 9.53 1.50
CA TYR A 192 8.51 9.76 2.73
C TYR A 192 7.79 10.75 3.67
N ASP A 193 7.35 11.90 3.17
CA ASP A 193 6.63 12.91 3.96
C ASP A 193 5.32 12.36 4.54
N TRP A 194 4.59 11.51 3.81
CA TRP A 194 3.42 10.79 4.34
C TRP A 194 3.74 9.90 5.55
N THR A 195 4.95 9.38 5.67
CA THR A 195 5.35 8.57 6.83
C THR A 195 5.80 9.42 8.03
N THR A 196 6.07 10.70 7.79
CA THR A 196 6.36 11.66 8.85
C THR A 196 5.09 12.23 9.47
N ALA A 197 5.25 13.16 10.42
CA ALA A 197 4.10 13.86 11.00
C ALA A 197 3.28 14.72 10.05
N SER A 198 3.79 15.04 8.86
CA SER A 198 3.01 15.69 7.81
C SER A 198 1.77 14.91 7.38
N PHE A 199 1.67 13.61 7.70
CA PHE A 199 0.46 12.84 7.45
C PHE A 199 -0.77 13.48 8.12
N THR A 200 -0.60 14.15 9.27
CA THR A 200 -1.69 14.84 10.00
C THR A 200 -2.37 15.89 9.12
N ARG A 201 -1.58 16.71 8.42
CA ARG A 201 -2.10 17.68 7.43
C ARG A 201 -2.94 16.98 6.37
N LEU A 202 -2.41 15.90 5.79
CA LEU A 202 -3.08 15.19 4.69
C LEU A 202 -4.41 14.58 5.16
N VAL A 203 -4.41 13.95 6.34
CA VAL A 203 -5.61 13.38 6.95
C VAL A 203 -6.64 14.46 7.25
N PHE A 204 -6.30 15.52 7.97
CA PHE A 204 -7.26 16.58 8.34
C PHE A 204 -7.90 17.22 7.12
N MET A 205 -7.09 17.57 6.12
CA MET A 205 -7.60 18.18 4.89
C MET A 205 -8.50 17.25 4.07
N LYS A 206 -8.48 15.93 4.29
CA LYS A 206 -9.30 14.97 3.53
C LYS A 206 -10.52 14.48 4.28
N ILE A 207 -10.39 14.10 5.55
CA ILE A 207 -11.53 13.52 6.29
C ILE A 207 -12.61 14.57 6.56
N PHE A 208 -12.20 15.83 6.77
CA PHE A 208 -13.07 16.98 7.01
C PHE A 208 -13.58 17.66 5.72
N GLN A 209 -13.54 16.98 4.56
CA GLN A 209 -14.16 17.46 3.32
C GLN A 209 -15.62 17.03 3.19
N TYR A 210 -16.47 17.98 2.77
CA TYR A 210 -17.85 17.71 2.34
C TYR A 210 -17.88 17.19 0.90
N THR A 211 -17.41 15.95 0.71
CA THR A 211 -17.16 15.35 -0.62
C THR A 211 -18.41 15.17 -1.51
N GLY A 212 -19.62 15.35 -0.99
CA GLY A 212 -20.87 15.31 -1.74
C GLY A 212 -21.26 16.65 -2.39
N ILE A 213 -20.57 17.74 -2.05
CA ILE A 213 -20.92 19.10 -2.51
C ILE A 213 -20.07 19.50 -3.72
N ALA A 214 -20.60 19.27 -4.92
CA ALA A 214 -19.95 19.64 -6.18
C ALA A 214 -20.06 21.16 -6.49
N PRO A 215 -19.13 21.72 -7.30
CA PRO A 215 -17.91 21.10 -7.84
C PRO A 215 -16.70 21.25 -6.88
N PRO A 216 -15.63 20.46 -7.10
CA PRO A 216 -14.35 20.69 -6.40
C PRO A 216 -13.79 22.11 -6.63
N PRO A 217 -12.98 22.64 -5.70
CA PRO A 217 -12.54 22.02 -4.46
C PRO A 217 -13.67 21.87 -3.44
N PHE A 218 -13.74 20.71 -2.76
CA PHE A 218 -14.80 20.43 -1.80
C PHE A 218 -14.68 21.35 -0.57
N PRO A 219 -15.78 21.90 -0.03
CA PRO A 219 -15.71 22.68 1.20
C PRO A 219 -15.08 21.88 2.35
N LEU A 220 -14.49 22.59 3.31
CA LEU A 220 -13.86 22.01 4.50
C LEU A 220 -14.67 22.37 5.75
N ASP A 221 -14.72 21.44 6.71
CA ASP A 221 -15.11 21.74 8.08
C ASP A 221 -13.93 22.34 8.83
N GLU A 222 -13.64 23.62 8.53
CA GLU A 222 -12.50 24.35 9.07
C GLU A 222 -12.53 24.47 10.59
N LYS A 223 -13.74 24.54 11.18
CA LYS A 223 -13.92 24.58 12.63
C LYS A 223 -13.35 23.31 13.28
N SER A 224 -13.76 22.14 12.79
CA SER A 224 -13.25 20.87 13.32
C SER A 224 -11.75 20.73 13.09
N ILE A 225 -11.23 21.14 11.93
CA ILE A 225 -9.79 21.13 11.67
C ILE A 225 -9.05 21.98 12.71
N ALA A 226 -9.50 23.22 12.97
CA ALA A 226 -8.89 24.10 13.97
C ALA A 226 -8.93 23.49 15.38
N GLU A 227 -10.05 22.86 15.76
CA GLU A 227 -10.19 22.16 17.04
C GLU A 227 -9.23 20.97 17.14
N GLN A 228 -9.03 20.20 16.08
CA GLN A 228 -8.10 19.06 16.08
C GLN A 228 -6.63 19.47 16.04
N ILE A 229 -6.29 20.59 15.41
CA ILE A 229 -4.95 21.20 15.52
C ILE A 229 -4.73 21.65 16.96
N TRP A 230 -5.68 22.41 17.53
CA TRP A 230 -5.58 22.94 18.90
C TRP A 230 -5.50 21.85 19.97
N ALA A 231 -6.28 20.77 19.82
CA ALA A 231 -6.30 19.65 20.75
C ALA A 231 -5.05 18.77 20.68
N SER A 232 -4.19 18.96 19.67
CA SER A 232 -2.95 18.20 19.53
C SER A 232 -2.01 18.47 20.69
N ASN A 233 -1.66 17.43 21.43
CA ASN A 233 -0.80 17.53 22.61
C ASN A 233 0.28 16.43 22.64
N TRP A 234 0.65 15.93 21.46
CA TRP A 234 1.55 14.78 21.34
C TRP A 234 3.00 15.24 21.15
N SER A 235 3.82 15.15 22.20
CA SER A 235 5.25 15.51 22.15
C SER A 235 5.48 16.94 21.59
N SER A 236 6.21 17.10 20.48
CA SER A 236 6.40 18.39 19.80
C SER A 236 5.26 18.78 18.86
N TYR A 237 4.19 18.00 18.77
CA TYR A 237 3.05 18.28 17.91
C TYR A 237 1.97 18.98 18.70
N THR A 238 2.27 20.22 19.10
CA THR A 238 1.36 21.09 19.83
C THR A 238 1.19 22.41 19.06
N PRO A 239 0.08 23.14 19.25
CA PRO A 239 -0.13 24.41 18.58
C PRO A 239 0.95 25.46 18.85
N GLN A 240 1.73 25.32 19.92
CA GLN A 240 2.82 26.23 20.26
C GLN A 240 4.13 25.85 19.56
N ASP A 241 4.21 24.66 18.97
CA ASP A 241 5.39 24.20 18.27
C ASP A 241 5.44 24.82 16.87
N VAL A 242 6.54 25.53 16.61
CA VAL A 242 6.77 26.24 15.34
C VAL A 242 6.76 25.32 14.16
N ASP A 243 7.31 24.13 14.34
CA ASP A 243 7.44 23.20 13.25
C ASP A 243 6.03 22.59 13.00
N PHE A 244 5.31 22.14 14.03
CA PHE A 244 3.99 21.52 13.84
C PHE A 244 3.02 22.46 13.12
N MET A 245 2.93 23.71 13.57
CA MET A 245 2.06 24.71 12.95
C MET A 245 2.51 25.04 11.52
N ARG A 246 3.83 25.06 11.28
CA ARG A 246 4.37 25.24 9.93
C ARG A 246 3.97 24.11 8.98
N SER A 247 3.74 22.89 9.46
CA SER A 247 3.19 21.83 8.61
C SER A 247 1.81 22.17 8.03
N PHE A 248 1.08 23.11 8.66
CA PHE A 248 -0.20 23.67 8.22
C PHE A 248 -0.10 25.06 7.57
N LEU A 249 1.12 25.53 7.23
CA LEU A 249 1.40 26.90 6.75
C LEU A 249 1.10 27.99 7.79
N MET A 250 1.11 27.65 9.08
CA MET A 250 0.74 28.52 10.19
C MET A 250 1.94 28.81 11.11
N GLU A 251 1.77 29.76 12.02
CA GLU A 251 2.70 30.09 13.10
C GLU A 251 2.23 29.51 14.44
N PRO A 252 3.11 29.38 15.46
CA PRO A 252 2.72 29.04 16.82
C PRO A 252 1.51 29.83 17.30
N ALA A 253 0.58 29.14 17.96
CA ALA A 253 -0.65 29.70 18.48
C ALA A 253 -0.81 29.40 19.98
N ASP A 254 -1.24 30.41 20.73
CA ASP A 254 -1.50 30.30 22.18
C ASP A 254 -2.99 30.14 22.51
N THR A 255 -3.87 30.21 21.50
CA THR A 255 -5.33 30.04 21.68
C THR A 255 -5.97 29.35 20.48
N LEU A 256 -7.11 28.69 20.69
CA LEU A 256 -7.94 28.17 19.60
C LEU A 256 -8.41 29.26 18.63
N ALA A 257 -8.68 30.47 19.13
CA ALA A 257 -9.11 31.59 18.29
C ALA A 257 -8.01 32.00 17.29
N ASP A 258 -6.77 31.96 17.73
CA ASP A 258 -5.59 32.22 16.88
C ASP A 258 -5.42 31.13 15.81
N VAL A 259 -5.49 29.85 16.20
CA VAL A 259 -5.52 28.72 15.24
C VAL A 259 -6.64 28.90 14.21
N THR A 260 -7.84 29.28 14.65
CA THR A 260 -9.00 29.48 13.75
C THR A 260 -8.76 30.62 12.77
N SER A 261 -8.23 31.75 13.25
CA SER A 261 -7.93 32.92 12.41
C SER A 261 -6.87 32.58 11.35
N GLN A 262 -5.75 32.01 11.78
CA GLN A 262 -4.67 31.63 10.88
C GLN A 262 -5.11 30.56 9.86
N LEU A 263 -5.92 29.57 10.28
CA LEU A 263 -6.42 28.54 9.38
C LEU A 263 -7.30 29.15 8.29
N THR A 264 -8.16 30.10 8.64
CA THR A 264 -9.01 30.82 7.68
C THR A 264 -8.16 31.50 6.61
N ASP A 265 -7.03 32.09 7.00
CA ASP A 265 -6.13 32.80 6.09
C ASP A 265 -5.38 31.86 5.12
N VAL A 266 -5.08 30.62 5.54
CA VAL A 266 -4.27 29.67 4.75
C VAL A 266 -5.08 28.50 4.16
N ALA A 267 -6.37 28.36 4.47
CA ALA A 267 -7.19 27.19 4.15
C ALA A 267 -7.15 26.82 2.65
N ALA A 268 -7.26 27.82 1.76
CA ALA A 268 -7.25 27.57 0.32
C ALA A 268 -5.91 27.01 -0.18
N GLU A 269 -4.79 27.56 0.27
CA GLU A 269 -3.44 27.13 -0.08
C GLU A 269 -3.15 25.74 0.53
N LEU A 270 -3.52 25.55 1.79
CA LEU A 270 -3.35 24.30 2.51
C LEU A 270 -4.16 23.15 1.89
N HIS A 271 -5.38 23.45 1.45
CA HIS A 271 -6.23 22.50 0.74
C HIS A 271 -5.61 22.14 -0.62
N ARG A 272 -5.16 23.13 -1.41
CA ARG A 272 -4.44 22.88 -2.67
C ARG A 272 -3.21 22.00 -2.44
N PHE A 273 -2.43 22.31 -1.41
CA PHE A 273 -1.24 21.54 -1.06
C PHE A 273 -1.60 20.08 -0.75
N SER A 274 -2.63 19.84 0.07
CA SER A 274 -3.09 18.47 0.34
C SER A 274 -3.56 17.74 -0.92
N GLU A 275 -4.31 18.40 -1.81
CA GLU A 275 -4.78 17.80 -3.07
C GLU A 275 -3.62 17.42 -4.00
N VAL A 276 -2.67 18.33 -4.20
CA VAL A 276 -1.47 18.10 -5.02
C VAL A 276 -0.66 16.93 -4.47
N HIS A 277 -0.37 16.95 -3.17
CA HIS A 277 0.39 15.90 -2.51
C HIS A 277 -0.32 14.55 -2.67
N ASN A 278 -1.63 14.48 -2.41
CA ASN A 278 -2.37 13.23 -2.52
C ASN A 278 -2.40 12.63 -3.93
N ARG A 279 -2.38 13.46 -4.97
CA ARG A 279 -2.24 12.97 -6.36
C ARG A 279 -0.87 12.36 -6.62
N LEU A 280 0.22 13.02 -6.20
CA LEU A 280 1.58 12.46 -6.32
C LEU A 280 1.76 11.19 -5.48
N LEU A 281 1.23 11.18 -4.26
CA LEU A 281 1.27 10.02 -3.37
C LEU A 281 0.53 8.82 -3.98
N SER A 282 -0.66 9.05 -4.55
CA SER A 282 -1.43 8.02 -5.25
C SER A 282 -0.71 7.49 -6.49
N ALA A 283 -0.03 8.37 -7.25
CA ALA A 283 0.79 7.97 -8.38
C ALA A 283 1.99 7.11 -7.94
N ALA A 284 2.67 7.51 -6.86
CA ALA A 284 3.78 6.74 -6.29
C ALA A 284 3.32 5.34 -5.85
N PHE A 285 2.22 5.24 -5.10
CA PHE A 285 1.68 3.95 -4.64
C PHE A 285 1.35 3.00 -5.79
N GLN A 286 0.75 3.49 -6.88
CA GLN A 286 0.47 2.69 -8.07
C GLN A 286 1.75 2.14 -8.72
N ALA A 287 2.86 2.89 -8.64
CA ALA A 287 4.14 2.52 -9.23
C ALA A 287 5.00 1.60 -8.34
N LEU A 288 4.69 1.44 -7.04
CA LEU A 288 5.44 0.56 -6.14
C LEU A 288 5.21 -0.94 -6.38
N PRO A 289 6.23 -1.79 -6.15
CA PRO A 289 6.11 -3.24 -6.34
C PRO A 289 4.98 -3.86 -5.50
N ARG A 290 4.33 -4.90 -6.05
CA ARG A 290 3.27 -5.63 -5.36
C ARG A 290 3.82 -6.69 -4.42
N THR A 291 3.07 -6.98 -3.36
CA THR A 291 3.39 -8.04 -2.40
C THR A 291 2.56 -9.29 -2.69
N ALA A 292 3.20 -10.46 -2.66
CA ALA A 292 2.50 -11.73 -2.79
C ALA A 292 1.63 -12.00 -1.55
N VAL A 293 0.36 -12.35 -1.76
CA VAL A 293 -0.57 -12.72 -0.67
C VAL A 293 -0.03 -13.91 0.12
N MET A 294 0.66 -14.85 -0.51
CA MET A 294 1.29 -15.97 0.19
C MET A 294 2.39 -15.56 1.18
N SER A 295 3.07 -14.43 0.94
CA SER A 295 4.06 -13.89 1.89
C SER A 295 3.36 -13.20 3.07
N LYS A 296 2.25 -12.52 2.77
CA LYS A 296 1.47 -11.69 3.69
C LYS A 296 -0.02 -11.96 3.48
N PRO A 297 -0.58 -13.01 4.11
CA PRO A 297 -1.93 -13.48 3.79
C PRO A 297 -3.02 -12.56 4.33
N GLN A 298 -2.71 -11.71 5.30
CA GLN A 298 -3.57 -10.66 5.82
C GLN A 298 -2.73 -9.44 6.17
N LEU A 299 -3.37 -8.27 6.15
CA LEU A 299 -2.80 -7.03 6.65
C LEU A 299 -3.67 -6.50 7.79
N PHE A 300 -3.06 -5.77 8.73
CA PHE A 300 -3.72 -5.29 9.95
C PHE A 300 -3.48 -3.79 10.13
N SER A 301 -4.45 -3.07 10.71
CA SER A 301 -4.29 -1.64 11.02
C SER A 301 -4.92 -1.30 12.36
N GLY A 302 -4.26 -0.46 13.15
CA GLY A 302 -4.83 0.15 14.35
C GLY A 302 -5.47 1.49 13.99
N GLN A 303 -6.74 1.68 14.33
CA GLN A 303 -7.51 2.88 14.00
C GLN A 303 -8.23 3.43 15.25
N VAL A 304 -8.62 4.70 15.30
CA VAL A 304 -8.21 5.82 14.41
C VAL A 304 -6.73 6.16 14.66
N ASP A 305 -5.99 6.46 13.60
CA ASP A 305 -4.54 6.60 13.65
C ASP A 305 -4.05 7.89 14.31
N ILE A 306 -4.78 9.00 14.27
CA ILE A 306 -4.43 10.25 14.95
C ILE A 306 -4.90 10.27 16.41
N TYR A 307 -4.01 10.69 17.32
CA TYR A 307 -4.24 10.58 18.77
C TYR A 307 -5.49 11.31 19.28
N GLN A 308 -5.71 12.55 18.86
CA GLN A 308 -6.84 13.38 19.29
C GLN A 308 -8.15 13.03 18.56
N LEU A 309 -8.09 12.31 17.44
CA LEU A 309 -9.29 11.81 16.78
C LEU A 309 -9.87 10.64 17.58
N GLY A 310 -11.05 10.86 18.15
CA GLY A 310 -11.84 9.82 18.80
C GLY A 310 -12.57 8.90 17.81
N LEU A 311 -13.20 7.85 18.35
CA LEU A 311 -14.05 6.92 17.59
C LEU A 311 -15.17 7.64 16.81
N SER A 312 -15.56 8.84 17.23
CA SER A 312 -16.58 9.65 16.57
C SER A 312 -16.16 10.19 15.19
N HIS A 313 -14.85 10.19 14.89
CA HIS A 313 -14.33 10.60 13.58
C HIS A 313 -14.05 9.43 12.64
N PHE A 314 -14.13 8.17 13.11
CA PHE A 314 -13.92 7.02 12.24
C PHE A 314 -14.88 7.01 11.04
N GLY A 315 -16.14 7.43 11.27
CA GLY A 315 -17.15 7.46 10.23
C GLY A 315 -16.87 8.46 9.10
N ILE A 316 -16.16 9.56 9.37
CA ILE A 316 -15.97 10.64 8.40
C ILE A 316 -14.85 10.36 7.39
N GLU A 317 -14.09 9.29 7.63
CA GLU A 317 -13.05 8.79 6.73
C GLU A 317 -13.61 8.20 5.42
N PHE A 318 -14.94 8.10 5.28
CA PHE A 318 -15.61 7.40 4.18
C PHE A 318 -16.46 8.33 3.30
N LEU A 319 -16.53 8.01 1.99
CA LEU A 319 -17.42 8.71 1.05
C LEU A 319 -18.90 8.42 1.32
N GLU A 320 -19.21 7.30 1.96
CA GLU A 320 -20.58 6.90 2.32
C GLU A 320 -21.13 7.62 3.56
N PHE A 321 -20.33 8.47 4.22
CA PHE A 321 -20.79 9.28 5.35
C PHE A 321 -21.85 10.32 4.89
N PRO A 322 -23.08 10.32 5.44
CA PRO A 322 -24.13 11.24 5.01
C PRO A 322 -23.79 12.73 5.17
N GLY A 323 -22.95 13.09 6.15
CA GLY A 323 -22.53 14.48 6.35
C GLY A 323 -21.71 15.05 5.19
N ASN A 324 -21.23 14.21 4.27
CA ASN A 324 -20.56 14.65 3.05
C ASN A 324 -21.44 15.54 2.16
N ASP A 325 -22.77 15.41 2.25
CA ASP A 325 -23.74 16.19 1.49
C ASP A 325 -24.08 17.54 2.14
N GLY A 326 -23.48 17.84 3.29
CA GLY A 326 -23.66 19.09 4.02
C GLY A 326 -24.79 19.07 5.07
N PRO A 327 -25.26 20.26 5.51
CA PRO A 327 -24.87 21.58 5.03
C PRO A 327 -23.43 21.97 5.41
N VAL A 328 -22.79 22.81 4.58
CA VAL A 328 -21.46 23.37 4.90
C VAL A 328 -21.51 24.12 6.23
N GLY A 329 -20.53 23.88 7.09
CA GLY A 329 -20.44 24.43 8.45
C GLY A 329 -21.03 23.52 9.54
N ALA A 330 -21.67 22.42 9.17
CA ALA A 330 -22.07 21.37 10.12
C ALA A 330 -20.88 20.47 10.46
N GLU A 331 -20.64 20.26 11.75
CA GLU A 331 -19.52 19.43 12.21
C GLU A 331 -19.56 18.02 11.57
N LEU A 332 -18.46 17.63 10.93
CA LEU A 332 -18.28 16.31 10.38
C LEU A 332 -17.87 15.36 11.51
N VAL A 333 -18.87 14.82 12.20
CA VAL A 333 -18.71 13.86 13.29
C VAL A 333 -19.93 12.94 13.34
N THR A 334 -19.77 11.71 13.83
CA THR A 334 -20.90 10.79 14.03
C THR A 334 -20.58 9.79 15.12
N ALA A 335 -21.59 9.32 15.87
CA ALA A 335 -21.34 8.28 16.87
C ALA A 335 -20.87 6.98 16.20
N PHE A 336 -19.88 6.33 16.79
CA PHE A 336 -19.28 5.12 16.22
C PHE A 336 -20.29 3.96 16.09
N ASP A 337 -21.21 3.82 17.04
CA ASP A 337 -22.25 2.79 16.97
C ASP A 337 -23.21 3.04 15.79
N ASP A 338 -23.52 4.31 15.47
CA ASP A 338 -24.34 4.67 14.30
C ASP A 338 -23.62 4.37 12.98
N VAL A 339 -22.29 4.55 12.95
CA VAL A 339 -21.46 4.18 11.80
C VAL A 339 -21.52 2.67 11.53
N LEU A 340 -21.38 1.86 12.58
CA LEU A 340 -21.46 0.40 12.48
C LEU A 340 -22.87 -0.11 12.16
N ALA A 341 -23.91 0.62 12.58
CA ALA A 341 -25.30 0.32 12.27
C ALA A 341 -25.71 0.75 10.85
N SER A 342 -24.91 1.59 10.17
CA SER A 342 -25.24 2.18 8.87
C SER A 342 -24.34 1.67 7.74
N TYR A 343 -23.36 2.46 7.32
CA TYR A 343 -22.57 2.21 6.11
C TYR A 343 -21.30 1.38 6.37
N VAL A 344 -20.80 1.32 7.62
CA VAL A 344 -19.76 0.35 8.02
C VAL A 344 -20.41 -0.88 8.63
N SER A 345 -21.27 -1.55 7.86
CA SER A 345 -21.97 -2.77 8.30
C SER A 345 -21.69 -3.95 7.37
N VAL A 346 -21.83 -5.17 7.87
CA VAL A 346 -21.50 -6.39 7.12
C VAL A 346 -22.23 -6.44 5.78
N GLY A 347 -21.49 -6.73 4.71
CA GLY A 347 -21.96 -6.75 3.32
C GLY A 347 -22.03 -5.39 2.64
N LYS A 348 -21.78 -4.29 3.35
CA LYS A 348 -21.66 -2.94 2.75
C LYS A 348 -20.27 -2.71 2.18
N THR A 349 -20.21 -1.72 1.30
CA THR A 349 -18.96 -1.23 0.73
C THR A 349 -18.68 0.15 1.28
N ILE A 350 -17.45 0.35 1.72
CA ILE A 350 -16.93 1.62 2.20
C ILE A 350 -15.81 2.07 1.27
N THR A 351 -15.72 3.37 1.00
CA THR A 351 -14.71 3.98 0.13
C THR A 351 -13.94 5.03 0.92
N THR A 352 -12.63 4.84 1.08
CA THR A 352 -11.82 5.74 1.92
C THR A 352 -11.63 7.10 1.25
N LYS A 353 -11.73 8.19 2.02
CA LYS A 353 -11.34 9.55 1.59
C LYS A 353 -9.83 9.76 1.60
N MET A 354 -9.14 9.01 2.45
CA MET A 354 -7.71 9.15 2.71
C MET A 354 -6.98 7.80 2.57
N VAL A 355 -5.66 7.88 2.60
CA VAL A 355 -4.76 6.74 2.67
C VAL A 355 -4.97 6.03 4.00
N TRP A 356 -5.01 4.70 3.96
CA TRP A 356 -4.93 3.90 5.16
C TRP A 356 -3.64 3.13 5.23
N SER A 357 -2.98 3.20 6.38
CA SER A 357 -1.75 2.48 6.67
C SER A 357 -2.04 1.17 7.41
N PHE A 358 -1.37 0.11 7.00
CA PHE A 358 -1.46 -1.23 7.53
C PHE A 358 -0.05 -1.78 7.80
N THR A 359 0.04 -2.80 8.63
CA THR A 359 1.21 -3.65 8.89
C THR A 359 0.83 -5.11 8.60
N ASP A 360 1.76 -6.03 8.76
CA ASP A 360 1.56 -7.46 8.54
C ASP A 360 1.42 -8.29 9.83
N SER A 361 1.32 -7.63 10.99
CA SER A 361 1.13 -8.30 12.28
C SER A 361 -0.01 -7.70 13.12
N VAL A 362 -0.73 -8.55 13.84
CA VAL A 362 -1.76 -8.08 14.81
C VAL A 362 -1.11 -7.30 15.95
N GLU A 363 0.11 -7.68 16.36
CA GLU A 363 0.85 -7.02 17.44
C GLU A 363 1.15 -5.55 17.11
N ASP A 364 1.72 -5.28 15.93
CA ASP A 364 2.00 -3.93 15.49
C ASP A 364 0.69 -3.14 15.30
N ALA A 365 -0.37 -3.74 14.76
CA ALA A 365 -1.64 -3.05 14.61
C ALA A 365 -2.26 -2.66 15.96
N MET A 366 -2.21 -3.56 16.95
CA MET A 366 -2.67 -3.30 18.31
C MET A 366 -1.88 -2.17 18.98
N HIS A 367 -0.59 -2.05 18.63
CA HIS A 367 0.25 -0.97 19.13
C HIS A 367 -0.28 0.42 18.80
N TYR A 368 -0.89 0.58 17.63
CA TYR A 368 -1.44 1.87 17.16
C TYR A 368 -2.96 1.96 17.33
N SER A 369 -3.62 0.96 17.93
CA SER A 369 -5.09 0.91 18.01
C SER A 369 -5.67 1.92 19.01
N ASN A 370 -6.73 2.61 18.60
CA ASN A 370 -7.60 3.41 19.46
C ASN A 370 -8.91 2.65 19.81
N GLY A 371 -8.85 1.32 19.88
CA GLY A 371 -10.05 0.51 20.07
C GLY A 371 -10.71 0.05 18.77
N ILE A 372 -10.10 0.32 17.60
CA ILE A 372 -10.45 -0.31 16.33
C ILE A 372 -9.22 -1.04 15.79
N VAL A 373 -9.42 -2.27 15.32
CA VAL A 373 -8.45 -3.03 14.52
C VAL A 373 -9.10 -3.36 13.19
N LEU A 374 -8.52 -2.90 12.09
CA LEU A 374 -8.91 -3.32 10.75
C LEU A 374 -8.11 -4.55 10.34
N VAL A 375 -8.77 -5.52 9.73
CA VAL A 375 -8.17 -6.73 9.17
C VAL A 375 -8.50 -6.74 7.68
N ALA A 376 -7.50 -6.53 6.81
CA ALA A 376 -7.69 -6.68 5.39
C ALA A 376 -7.40 -8.13 4.98
N ASN A 377 -8.43 -8.81 4.51
CA ASN A 377 -8.30 -10.05 3.76
C ASN A 377 -8.01 -9.73 2.29
N PRO A 378 -7.21 -10.55 1.60
CA PRO A 378 -6.93 -10.37 0.19
C PRO A 378 -8.23 -10.53 -0.61
N ASP A 379 -8.26 -9.93 -1.79
CA ASP A 379 -9.27 -10.29 -2.77
C ASP A 379 -8.94 -11.67 -3.38
N ASP A 380 -9.56 -12.00 -4.51
CA ASP A 380 -9.20 -13.26 -5.19
C ASP A 380 -7.86 -13.18 -5.95
N SER A 381 -7.12 -12.07 -5.84
CA SER A 381 -5.78 -11.93 -6.39
C SER A 381 -4.77 -12.67 -5.52
N TRP A 382 -3.71 -13.13 -6.16
CA TRP A 382 -2.57 -13.76 -5.50
C TRP A 382 -1.49 -12.75 -5.07
N VAL A 383 -1.68 -11.50 -5.46
CA VAL A 383 -0.89 -10.35 -5.06
C VAL A 383 -1.80 -9.27 -4.51
N TRP A 384 -1.32 -8.51 -3.53
CA TRP A 384 -1.99 -7.32 -3.06
C TRP A 384 -1.97 -6.26 -4.16
N ASP A 385 -3.08 -6.15 -4.90
CA ASP A 385 -3.16 -5.24 -6.04
C ASP A 385 -3.32 -3.77 -5.63
N LYS A 386 -3.96 -3.57 -4.48
CA LYS A 386 -4.35 -2.26 -3.93
C LYS A 386 -3.48 -1.81 -2.77
N ALA A 387 -2.66 -2.69 -2.21
CA ALA A 387 -1.78 -2.37 -1.11
C ALA A 387 -0.34 -2.21 -1.61
N SER A 388 0.29 -1.10 -1.28
CA SER A 388 1.67 -0.79 -1.66
C SER A 388 2.58 -0.93 -0.45
N TYR A 389 3.64 -1.74 -0.57
CA TYR A 389 4.65 -1.85 0.47
C TYR A 389 5.58 -0.63 0.41
N ILE A 390 5.53 0.22 1.44
CA ILE A 390 6.22 1.53 1.43
C ILE A 390 7.37 1.64 2.42
N THR A 391 7.60 0.65 3.28
CA THR A 391 8.68 0.65 4.29
C THR A 391 10.05 1.12 3.76
N PRO A 392 10.51 0.76 2.54
CA PRO A 392 11.79 1.28 2.03
C PRO A 392 11.88 2.81 1.95
N LEU A 393 10.74 3.48 1.74
CA LEU A 393 10.57 4.93 1.69
C LEU A 393 10.05 5.51 3.02
N SER A 394 9.85 4.70 4.06
CA SER A 394 9.38 5.17 5.37
C SER A 394 10.49 5.86 6.17
N ASP A 395 10.11 6.83 7.00
CA ASP A 395 10.97 7.50 7.97
C ASP A 395 11.42 6.58 9.13
N ASP A 396 10.72 5.47 9.33
CA ASP A 396 11.10 4.39 10.25
C ASP A 396 11.25 3.04 9.52
N PRO A 397 12.49 2.64 9.17
CA PRO A 397 12.72 1.37 8.47
C PRO A 397 12.46 0.13 9.33
N LYS A 398 12.22 0.28 10.65
CA LYS A 398 11.84 -0.85 11.53
C LYS A 398 10.36 -1.18 11.44
N LYS A 399 9.55 -0.25 10.94
CA LYS A 399 8.11 -0.40 10.83
C LYS A 399 7.75 -0.99 9.47
N THR A 400 7.14 -2.16 9.49
CA THR A 400 6.47 -2.70 8.30
C THR A 400 5.25 -1.84 7.99
N GLU A 401 5.18 -1.32 6.77
CA GLU A 401 4.13 -0.41 6.35
C GLU A 401 3.64 -0.70 4.93
N TYR A 402 2.33 -0.93 4.85
CA TYR A 402 1.55 -1.08 3.64
C TYR A 402 0.53 0.06 3.60
N THR A 403 0.27 0.62 2.41
CA THR A 403 -0.76 1.64 2.26
C THR A 403 -1.78 1.27 1.21
N PHE A 404 -3.04 1.59 1.49
CA PHE A 404 -4.10 1.63 0.49
C PHE A 404 -4.35 3.10 0.12
N ALA A 405 -4.38 3.40 -1.18
CA ALA A 405 -4.58 4.76 -1.68
C ALA A 405 -6.00 5.28 -1.36
N PRO A 406 -6.23 6.61 -1.40
CA PRO A 406 -7.57 7.18 -1.30
C PRO A 406 -8.48 6.63 -2.41
N GLY A 407 -9.77 6.54 -2.14
CA GLY A 407 -10.75 5.95 -3.05
C GLY A 407 -10.71 4.43 -3.10
N THR A 408 -9.92 3.77 -2.25
CA THR A 408 -9.96 2.31 -2.17
C THR A 408 -11.30 1.87 -1.57
N GLN A 409 -11.96 0.95 -2.27
CA GLN A 409 -13.23 0.37 -1.84
C GLN A 409 -12.99 -0.93 -1.10
N PHE A 410 -13.64 -1.10 0.04
CA PHE A 410 -13.62 -2.32 0.84
C PHE A 410 -15.04 -2.83 1.07
N GLU A 411 -15.25 -4.12 0.88
CA GLU A 411 -16.40 -4.82 1.44
C GLU A 411 -16.15 -5.08 2.93
N VAL A 412 -17.09 -4.70 3.78
CA VAL A 412 -17.08 -5.08 5.21
C VAL A 412 -17.56 -6.51 5.33
N GLN A 413 -16.64 -7.43 5.62
CA GLN A 413 -16.96 -8.85 5.71
C GLN A 413 -17.51 -9.24 7.07
N ASN A 414 -17.00 -8.61 8.13
CA ASN A 414 -17.34 -9.00 9.49
C ASN A 414 -16.97 -7.90 10.50
N ILE A 415 -17.70 -7.87 11.63
CA ILE A 415 -17.46 -6.98 12.76
C ILE A 415 -17.49 -7.83 14.04
N ASP A 416 -16.40 -7.77 14.79
CA ASP A 416 -16.17 -8.50 16.03
C ASP A 416 -15.88 -7.56 17.19
N GLN A 417 -15.97 -8.10 18.39
CA GLN A 417 -15.57 -7.40 19.61
C GLN A 417 -14.60 -8.27 20.41
N ALA A 418 -13.54 -7.63 20.88
CA ALA A 418 -12.58 -8.18 21.82
C ALA A 418 -12.51 -7.27 23.06
N THR A 419 -12.04 -7.83 24.16
CA THR A 419 -11.76 -7.06 25.39
C THR A 419 -10.28 -7.19 25.69
N VAL A 420 -9.60 -6.05 25.84
CA VAL A 420 -8.15 -5.95 26.07
C VAL A 420 -7.95 -5.01 27.25
N PHE A 421 -7.46 -5.51 28.39
CA PHE A 421 -7.37 -4.76 29.66
C PHE A 421 -8.65 -3.97 30.00
N ASP A 422 -9.80 -4.66 30.00
CA ASP A 422 -11.13 -4.10 30.27
C ASP A 422 -11.62 -3.02 29.28
N LYS A 423 -10.85 -2.76 28.21
CA LYS A 423 -11.26 -1.89 27.10
C LYS A 423 -11.83 -2.71 25.96
N LYS A 424 -12.94 -2.25 25.41
CA LYS A 424 -13.56 -2.82 24.21
C LYS A 424 -12.73 -2.43 22.99
N VAL A 425 -12.39 -3.43 22.17
CA VAL A 425 -11.76 -3.25 20.87
C VAL A 425 -12.69 -3.85 19.82
N VAL A 426 -13.02 -3.08 18.79
CA VAL A 426 -13.82 -3.55 17.65
C VAL A 426 -12.87 -4.00 16.54
N VAL A 427 -13.08 -5.22 16.05
CA VAL A 427 -12.29 -5.79 14.96
C VAL A 427 -13.15 -5.79 13.70
N ILE A 428 -12.76 -5.04 12.67
CA ILE A 428 -13.50 -4.92 11.41
C ILE A 428 -12.72 -5.65 10.34
N THR A 429 -13.27 -6.74 9.82
CA THR A 429 -12.69 -7.48 8.70
C THR A 429 -13.19 -6.91 7.38
N LEU A 430 -12.25 -6.58 6.51
CA LEU A 430 -12.44 -5.91 5.24
C LEU A 430 -11.87 -6.76 4.11
N ARG A 431 -12.44 -6.60 2.91
CA ARG A 431 -11.88 -7.14 1.67
C ARG A 431 -11.84 -6.06 0.61
N PRO A 432 -10.67 -5.70 0.05
CA PRO A 432 -10.60 -4.70 -1.00
C PRO A 432 -11.35 -5.20 -2.24
N LYS A 433 -12.09 -4.31 -2.93
CA LYS A 433 -12.74 -4.67 -4.18
C LYS A 433 -11.73 -4.73 -5.32
N PRO A 434 -11.79 -5.75 -6.19
CA PRO A 434 -10.91 -5.85 -7.34
C PRO A 434 -11.19 -4.73 -8.34
N SER A 435 -10.13 -4.11 -8.87
CA SER A 435 -10.25 -3.10 -9.94
C SER A 435 -10.47 -3.77 -11.29
N GLY A 436 -11.66 -4.33 -11.55
CA GLY A 436 -12.23 -4.64 -12.88
C GLY A 436 -11.42 -5.46 -13.93
N HIS A 437 -10.15 -5.78 -13.69
CA HIS A 437 -9.18 -6.24 -14.68
C HIS A 437 -8.71 -7.68 -14.46
N VAL A 438 -9.36 -8.45 -13.58
CA VAL A 438 -8.96 -9.84 -13.36
C VAL A 438 -9.52 -10.73 -14.47
N ILE A 439 -8.66 -11.03 -15.46
CA ILE A 439 -8.94 -11.97 -16.54
C ILE A 439 -9.00 -13.40 -15.98
N ALA A 440 -9.94 -14.19 -16.49
CA ALA A 440 -10.16 -15.58 -16.14
C ALA A 440 -8.97 -16.48 -16.47
N GLY A 441 -8.56 -17.32 -15.51
CA GLY A 441 -7.50 -18.33 -15.69
C GLY A 441 -7.03 -19.04 -14.41
N ARG A 442 -7.88 -19.12 -13.37
CA ARG A 442 -7.47 -19.42 -11.97
C ARG A 442 -7.25 -20.90 -11.60
N LYS A 443 -7.71 -21.86 -12.41
CA LYS A 443 -7.65 -23.29 -12.05
C LYS A 443 -6.25 -23.84 -11.70
N PRO A 444 -5.16 -23.45 -12.40
CA PRO A 444 -3.81 -23.94 -12.06
C PRO A 444 -3.29 -23.40 -10.72
N LEU A 445 -3.74 -22.22 -10.31
CA LEU A 445 -3.35 -21.57 -9.06
C LEU A 445 -4.06 -22.21 -7.85
N ASP A 446 -5.32 -22.61 -7.98
CA ASP A 446 -6.08 -23.26 -6.90
C ASP A 446 -5.43 -24.58 -6.43
N GLU A 447 -4.76 -25.32 -7.33
CA GLU A 447 -4.01 -26.52 -6.95
C GLU A 447 -2.72 -26.20 -6.19
N VAL A 448 -2.07 -25.07 -6.50
CA VAL A 448 -0.92 -24.53 -5.75
C VAL A 448 -1.38 -24.02 -4.38
N ALA A 449 -2.62 -23.55 -4.27
CA ALA A 449 -3.22 -22.93 -3.07
C ALA A 449 -3.43 -23.89 -1.89
N ARG A 450 -3.46 -25.20 -2.14
CA ARG A 450 -3.77 -26.21 -1.11
C ARG A 450 -2.68 -26.39 -0.04
N GLY A 451 -1.53 -25.73 -0.18
CA GLY A 451 -0.40 -25.79 0.77
C GLY A 451 -0.05 -24.46 1.44
N LEU A 452 -0.95 -23.46 1.40
CA LEU A 452 -0.64 -22.09 1.83
C LEU A 452 -0.86 -21.86 3.34
N PRO A 453 -0.10 -20.93 3.96
CA PRO A 453 -0.53 -20.32 5.21
C PRO A 453 -1.91 -19.69 4.96
N GLY A 454 -2.93 -20.22 5.63
CA GLY A 454 -4.28 -19.68 5.51
C GLY A 454 -4.34 -18.26 6.07
N VAL A 455 -5.27 -17.47 5.54
CA VAL A 455 -5.84 -16.32 6.26
C VAL A 455 -6.19 -16.80 7.67
N LEU A 456 -5.74 -16.08 8.70
CA LEU A 456 -6.04 -16.46 10.08
C LEU A 456 -7.56 -16.50 10.24
N PRO A 457 -8.11 -17.59 10.79
CA PRO A 457 -9.52 -17.66 11.14
C PRO A 457 -9.91 -16.46 12.00
N ARG A 458 -11.14 -15.96 11.80
CA ARG A 458 -11.75 -14.88 12.59
C ARG A 458 -11.49 -15.03 14.10
N ALA A 459 -11.74 -16.22 14.63
CA ALA A 459 -11.57 -16.53 16.04
C ALA A 459 -10.12 -16.38 16.52
N ASP A 460 -9.15 -16.72 15.66
CA ASP A 460 -7.73 -16.64 15.97
C ASP A 460 -7.26 -15.19 15.98
N VAL A 461 -7.72 -14.36 15.03
CA VAL A 461 -7.44 -12.92 15.04
C VAL A 461 -8.00 -12.27 16.30
N VAL A 462 -9.26 -12.55 16.66
CA VAL A 462 -9.89 -12.05 17.89
C VAL A 462 -9.14 -12.53 19.15
N SER A 463 -8.66 -13.78 19.13
CA SER A 463 -7.84 -14.34 20.22
C SER A 463 -6.50 -13.63 20.35
N LEU A 464 -5.82 -13.33 19.24
CA LEU A 464 -4.57 -12.58 19.22
C LEU A 464 -4.75 -11.15 19.74
N VAL A 465 -5.82 -10.47 19.30
CA VAL A 465 -6.19 -9.14 19.82
C VAL A 465 -6.43 -9.19 21.33
N ARG A 466 -7.23 -10.15 21.81
CA ARG A 466 -7.51 -10.34 23.25
C ARG A 466 -6.24 -10.66 24.05
N GLY A 467 -5.35 -11.45 23.47
CA GLY A 467 -4.10 -11.88 24.09
C GLY A 467 -2.99 -10.83 24.05
N HIS A 468 -3.22 -9.67 23.40
CA HIS A 468 -2.22 -8.62 23.28
C HIS A 468 -1.75 -8.15 24.67
N LYS A 469 -0.44 -8.14 24.86
CA LYS A 469 0.23 -7.57 26.02
C LYS A 469 1.10 -6.43 25.52
N PRO A 470 0.99 -5.20 26.07
CA PRO A 470 1.82 -4.10 25.67
C PRO A 470 3.28 -4.50 25.89
N SER A 471 4.05 -4.55 24.81
CA SER A 471 5.49 -4.81 24.90
C SER A 471 6.19 -3.61 25.56
N SER A 472 7.27 -3.88 26.29
CA SER A 472 8.20 -2.83 26.72
C SER A 472 9.13 -2.36 25.60
N GLU A 473 9.26 -3.15 24.53
CA GLU A 473 10.03 -2.80 23.34
C GLU A 473 9.17 -2.01 22.36
N LEU A 474 9.76 -0.97 21.77
CA LEU A 474 9.07 -0.12 20.79
C LEU A 474 9.14 -0.80 19.41
N PRO A 475 8.01 -0.98 18.68
CA PRO A 475 8.00 -1.45 17.30
C PRO A 475 8.46 -0.36 16.30
N HIS A 476 8.85 0.80 16.83
CA HIS A 476 9.34 1.96 16.10
C HIS A 476 10.54 2.56 16.88
N GLY A 477 11.25 3.52 16.31
CA GLY A 477 12.30 4.25 17.02
C GLY A 477 11.77 4.95 18.29
N ARG A 478 12.63 5.09 19.31
CA ARG A 478 12.35 5.92 20.49
C ARG A 478 12.00 7.33 19.96
N ASN A 479 10.79 7.83 20.23
CA ASN A 479 10.20 9.08 19.70
C ASN A 479 9.50 9.06 18.32
N LYS A 480 9.27 7.88 17.71
CA LYS A 480 8.79 7.79 16.31
C LYS A 480 7.39 7.22 16.14
N THR A 481 6.36 8.03 16.33
CA THR A 481 5.01 7.62 15.91
C THR A 481 4.47 8.48 14.78
N GLY A 482 5.21 9.53 14.39
CA GLY A 482 4.85 10.43 13.30
C GLY A 482 3.45 11.02 13.44
N GLY A 483 2.93 11.23 14.65
CA GLY A 483 1.60 11.76 14.94
C GLY A 483 0.56 10.68 15.18
N ARG A 484 0.94 9.42 14.99
CA ARG A 484 0.07 8.29 15.20
C ARG A 484 -0.04 7.94 16.68
N ARG A 485 -1.24 7.56 17.11
CA ARG A 485 -1.48 7.03 18.45
C ARG A 485 -0.62 5.79 18.69
N CYS A 486 0.00 5.69 19.86
CA CYS A 486 0.91 4.60 20.18
C CYS A 486 0.77 4.17 21.65
N ALA A 487 0.61 2.88 21.88
CA ALA A 487 0.41 2.28 23.19
C ALA A 487 1.64 2.39 24.13
N CYS A 488 2.82 2.74 23.62
CA CYS A 488 4.03 2.94 24.44
C CYS A 488 4.02 4.21 25.27
N TYR A 489 3.26 5.22 24.86
CA TYR A 489 3.11 6.43 25.66
C TYR A 489 2.06 6.16 26.73
N LYS A 490 2.51 5.59 27.85
CA LYS A 490 1.72 5.55 29.08
C LYS A 490 1.55 7.00 29.57
N HIS A 491 0.33 7.50 29.49
CA HIS A 491 -0.11 8.65 30.27
C HIS A 491 -0.92 8.16 31.45
#